data_AF-A0A3G9HDJ5-F1
#
_entry.id   AF-A0A3G9HDJ5-F1
#
_cell.length_a   1.000
_cell.length_b   1.000
_cell.length_c   1.000
_cell.angle_alpha   90.00
_cell.angle_beta   90.00
_cell.angle_gamma   90.00
#
_symmetry.space_group_name_H-M   'P 1'
#
loop_
_entity.id
_entity.type
_entity.pdbx_description
1 polymer ?
#
loop_
_entity_poly.entity_id
_entity_poly.type
_entity_poly.pdbx_seq_one_letter_code
_entity_poly.pdbx_strand_id
1 'polypeptide(L)'
;MLISSLYASEGEEIFNKICFICHGKHAEKSSLGVSKVIAGWKAEKIVEKLKEYRSGNLNQYGFGNMMRNRATKLTDAQMRAVAEYIESLGKQKK
;
A
#
# COMPACT_ATOMS: atom_id res chain seq x y z
N MET A 1 5.20 24.55 -4.25
CA MET A 1 5.23 23.11 -3.92
C MET A 1 4.64 22.88 -2.52
N LEU A 2 3.33 23.13 -2.33
CA LEU A 2 2.68 23.02 -0.99
C LEU A 2 1.76 21.80 -0.84
N ILE A 3 1.49 21.08 -1.93
CA ILE A 3 0.53 19.97 -1.94
C ILE A 3 1.19 18.63 -1.59
N SER A 4 2.49 18.46 -1.89
CA SER A 4 3.21 17.21 -1.65
C SER A 4 3.42 16.89 -0.17
N SER A 5 3.47 17.90 0.71
CA SER A 5 3.69 17.68 2.15
C SER A 5 2.43 17.16 2.87
N LEU A 6 1.22 17.53 2.43
CA LEU A 6 -0.03 17.03 3.04
C LEU A 6 -0.28 15.55 2.70
N TYR A 7 -0.08 15.17 1.44
CA TYR A 7 -0.26 13.77 1.01
C TYR A 7 0.81 12.83 1.59
N ALA A 8 2.02 13.33 1.82
CA ALA A 8 3.05 12.57 2.52
C ALA A 8 2.62 12.18 3.94
N SER A 9 2.02 13.11 4.70
CA SER A 9 1.52 12.81 6.05
C SER A 9 0.31 11.87 6.05
N GLU A 10 -0.61 12.01 5.09
CA GLU A 10 -1.80 11.15 5.01
C GLU A 10 -1.42 9.71 4.58
N GLY A 11 -0.57 9.56 3.57
CA GLY A 11 -0.11 8.26 3.11
C GLY A 11 0.67 7.49 4.17
N GLU A 12 1.54 8.19 4.90
CA GLU A 12 2.27 7.65 6.04
C GLU A 12 1.32 7.20 7.17
N GLU A 13 0.34 8.03 7.53
CA GLU A 13 -0.62 7.71 8.58
C GLU A 13 -1.46 6.48 8.23
N ILE A 14 -1.96 6.40 6.99
CA ILE A 14 -2.70 5.23 6.49
C ILE A 14 -1.83 3.98 6.57
N PHE A 15 -0.58 4.06 6.12
CA PHE A 15 0.34 2.93 6.14
C PHE A 15 0.59 2.43 7.57
N ASN A 16 0.87 3.35 8.49
CA ASN A 16 1.13 3.08 9.89
C ASN A 16 -0.10 2.58 10.65
N LYS A 17 -1.32 2.88 10.21
CA LYS A 17 -2.55 2.36 10.83
C LYS A 17 -2.99 1.01 10.29
N ILE A 18 -2.74 0.73 9.00
CA ILE A 18 -3.43 -0.35 8.29
C ILE A 18 -2.46 -1.39 7.71
N CYS A 19 -1.28 -0.98 7.25
CA CYS A 19 -0.46 -1.78 6.34
C CYS A 19 0.76 -2.42 7.01
N PHE A 20 1.45 -1.67 7.88
CA PHE A 20 2.77 -2.04 8.37
C PHE A 20 2.80 -3.36 9.16
N ILE A 21 1.70 -3.71 9.84
CA ILE A 21 1.61 -4.93 10.67
C ILE A 21 1.94 -6.17 9.83
N CYS A 22 1.45 -6.20 8.59
CA CYS A 22 1.65 -7.34 7.69
C CYS A 22 2.80 -7.09 6.70
N HIS A 23 2.99 -5.86 6.24
CA HIS A 23 3.97 -5.52 5.20
C HIS A 23 5.34 -5.05 5.72
N GLY A 24 5.52 -4.86 7.03
CA GLY A 24 6.74 -4.32 7.62
C GLY A 24 6.72 -2.79 7.70
N LYS A 25 7.61 -2.22 8.54
CA LYS A 25 7.65 -0.75 8.78
C LYS A 25 8.08 0.04 7.55
N HIS A 26 8.80 -0.61 6.65
CA HIS A 26 9.32 -0.06 5.41
C HIS A 26 8.77 -0.82 4.18
N ALA A 27 7.61 -1.47 4.32
CA ALA A 27 7.01 -2.31 3.27
C ALA A 27 7.93 -3.46 2.77
N GLU A 28 8.89 -3.84 3.61
CA GLU A 28 10.02 -4.72 3.31
C GLU A 28 9.72 -6.22 3.49
N LYS A 29 8.57 -6.56 4.07
CA LYS A 29 8.21 -7.94 4.35
C LYS A 29 7.37 -8.54 3.23
N SER A 30 7.60 -9.82 2.99
CA SER A 30 6.60 -10.69 2.37
C SER A 30 5.47 -10.89 3.38
N SER A 31 4.32 -10.26 3.14
CA SER A 31 3.14 -10.41 3.99
C SER A 31 2.74 -11.89 4.06
N LEU A 32 2.66 -12.40 5.31
CA LEU A 32 2.42 -13.80 5.67
C LEU A 32 3.37 -14.82 4.99
N GLY A 33 4.53 -14.37 4.49
CA GLY A 33 5.48 -15.22 3.77
C GLY A 33 5.06 -15.63 2.35
N VAL A 34 3.96 -15.09 1.83
CA VAL A 34 3.40 -15.49 0.53
C VAL A 34 3.41 -14.39 -0.52
N SER A 35 3.28 -13.12 -0.12
CA SER A 35 3.22 -12.01 -1.08
C SER A 35 4.60 -11.54 -1.52
N LYS A 36 4.68 -10.89 -2.69
CA LYS A 36 5.88 -10.14 -3.07
C LYS A 36 6.07 -8.93 -2.14
N VAL A 37 7.33 -8.61 -1.84
CA VAL A 37 7.71 -7.38 -1.13
C VAL A 37 7.30 -6.17 -1.97
N ILE A 38 6.66 -5.18 -1.34
CA ILE A 38 6.06 -4.02 -2.01
C ILE A 38 6.88 -2.74 -1.89
N ALA A 39 7.93 -2.73 -1.04
CA ALA A 39 8.87 -1.62 -0.96
C ALA A 39 9.44 -1.27 -2.35
N GLY A 40 9.31 -0.01 -2.76
CA GLY A 40 9.84 0.48 -4.04
C GLY A 40 9.01 0.11 -5.27
N TRP A 41 7.83 -0.49 -5.11
CA TRP A 41 6.87 -0.55 -6.20
C TRP A 41 6.43 0.87 -6.57
N LYS A 42 6.23 1.11 -7.87
CA LYS A 42 5.65 2.36 -8.36
C LYS A 42 4.24 2.56 -7.80
N ALA A 43 3.90 3.79 -7.45
CA ALA A 43 2.61 4.12 -6.87
C ALA A 43 1.43 3.67 -7.76
N GLU A 44 1.54 3.82 -9.09
CA GLU A 44 0.48 3.44 -10.03
C GLU A 44 0.14 1.94 -9.92
N LYS A 45 1.17 1.10 -9.81
CA LYS A 45 1.01 -0.35 -9.64
C LYS A 45 0.33 -0.68 -8.32
N ILE A 46 0.67 0.03 -7.24
CA ILE A 46 0.04 -0.20 -5.94
C ILE A 46 -1.44 0.19 -5.99
N VAL A 47 -1.77 1.34 -6.59
CA VAL A 47 -3.16 1.79 -6.77
C VAL A 47 -3.96 0.78 -7.59
N GLU A 48 -3.41 0.27 -8.70
CA GLU A 48 -4.04 -0.76 -9.52
C GLU A 48 -4.38 -1.99 -8.68
N LYS A 49 -3.41 -2.53 -7.93
CA LYS A 49 -3.62 -3.70 -7.08
C LYS A 49 -4.63 -3.44 -5.97
N LEU A 50 -4.61 -2.27 -5.33
CA LEU A 50 -5.60 -1.89 -4.32
C LEU A 50 -7.02 -1.83 -4.90
N LYS A 51 -7.17 -1.33 -6.14
CA LYS A 51 -8.47 -1.32 -6.84
C LYS A 51 -8.95 -2.74 -7.17
N GLU A 52 -8.07 -3.62 -7.66
CA GLU A 52 -8.42 -5.02 -7.90
C GLU A 52 -8.77 -5.79 -6.61
N TYR A 53 -8.06 -5.51 -5.50
CA TYR A 53 -8.43 -6.07 -4.20
C TYR A 53 -9.78 -5.53 -3.74
N ARG A 54 -10.05 -4.23 -3.90
CA ARG A 54 -11.34 -3.62 -3.53
C ARG A 54 -12.50 -4.22 -4.30
N SER A 55 -12.34 -4.46 -5.61
CA SER A 55 -13.37 -5.11 -6.43
C SER A 55 -13.51 -6.61 -6.15
N GLY A 56 -12.54 -7.23 -5.48
CA GLY A 56 -12.51 -8.67 -5.21
C GLY A 56 -11.95 -9.51 -6.36
N ASN A 57 -11.39 -8.87 -7.39
CA ASN A 57 -10.87 -9.57 -8.57
C ASN A 57 -9.47 -10.16 -8.34
N LEU A 58 -8.75 -9.72 -7.30
CA LEU A 58 -7.38 -10.16 -7.02
C LEU A 58 -7.31 -11.11 -5.82
N ASN A 59 -6.90 -12.35 -6.06
CA ASN A 59 -6.65 -13.36 -5.03
C ASN A 59 -5.39 -14.21 -5.31
N GLN A 60 -4.38 -13.62 -5.94
CA GLN A 60 -3.19 -14.34 -6.43
C GLN A 60 -2.41 -15.16 -5.39
N TYR A 61 -2.53 -14.82 -4.09
CA TYR A 61 -1.84 -15.50 -2.99
C TYR A 61 -2.79 -16.16 -1.99
N GLY A 62 -4.08 -16.31 -2.31
CA GLY A 62 -5.08 -16.90 -1.40
C GLY A 62 -5.58 -15.97 -0.27
N PHE A 63 -5.00 -14.77 -0.12
CA PHE A 63 -5.38 -13.78 0.89
C PHE A 63 -6.06 -12.52 0.33
N GLY A 64 -6.65 -12.62 -0.86
CA GLY A 64 -7.35 -11.51 -1.54
C GLY A 64 -8.45 -10.89 -0.70
N ASN A 65 -9.23 -11.70 0.02
CA ASN A 65 -10.28 -11.22 0.93
C ASN A 65 -9.74 -10.37 2.09
N MET A 66 -8.56 -10.72 2.63
CA MET A 66 -7.93 -9.94 3.70
C MET A 66 -7.54 -8.56 3.17
N MET A 67 -6.90 -8.50 1.99
CA MET A 67 -6.55 -7.23 1.36
C MET A 67 -7.78 -6.44 0.91
N ARG A 68 -8.83 -7.11 0.43
CA ARG A 68 -10.12 -6.48 0.12
C ARG A 68 -10.70 -5.75 1.32
N ASN A 69 -10.73 -6.38 2.49
CA ASN A 69 -11.22 -5.75 3.73
C ASN A 69 -10.44 -4.51 4.16
N ARG A 70 -9.18 -4.37 3.71
CA ARG A 70 -8.39 -3.15 3.89
C ARG A 70 -8.68 -2.14 2.79
N ALA A 71 -8.68 -2.58 1.53
CA ALA A 71 -8.84 -1.74 0.35
C ALA A 71 -10.25 -1.11 0.26
N THR A 72 -11.31 -1.78 0.72
CA THR A 72 -12.68 -1.22 0.74
C THR A 72 -12.84 -0.05 1.72
N LYS A 73 -11.92 0.13 2.66
CA LYS A 73 -11.93 1.24 3.62
C LYS A 73 -11.22 2.48 3.11
N LEU A 74 -10.59 2.41 1.93
CA LEU A 74 -9.83 3.50 1.33
C LEU A 74 -10.62 4.16 0.20
N THR A 75 -10.64 5.48 0.19
CA THR A 75 -11.02 6.26 -1.00
C THR A 75 -9.93 6.18 -2.07
N ASP A 76 -10.25 6.57 -3.31
CA ASP A 76 -9.26 6.60 -4.40
C ASP A 76 -8.09 7.56 -4.08
N ALA A 77 -8.37 8.69 -3.43
CA ALA A 77 -7.35 9.63 -2.98
C ALA A 77 -6.43 9.01 -1.91
N GLN A 78 -7.01 8.30 -0.95
CA GLN A 78 -6.26 7.59 0.10
C GLN A 78 -5.41 6.45 -0.46
N MET A 79 -5.92 5.69 -1.43
CA MET A 79 -5.14 4.67 -2.15
C MET A 79 -3.93 5.29 -2.84
N ARG A 80 -4.10 6.48 -3.45
CA ARG A 80 -2.99 7.19 -4.09
C ARG A 80 -1.97 7.69 -3.06
N ALA A 81 -2.43 8.30 -1.97
CA ALA A 81 -1.55 8.81 -0.90
C ALA A 81 -0.69 7.69 -0.30
N VAL A 82 -1.29 6.55 0.09
CA VAL A 82 -0.54 5.42 0.66
C VAL A 82 0.39 4.78 -0.37
N ALA A 83 0.02 4.75 -1.65
CA ALA A 83 0.85 4.21 -2.71
C ALA A 83 2.11 5.06 -2.95
N GLU A 84 1.97 6.39 -2.99
CA GLU A 84 3.10 7.32 -3.11
C GLU A 84 4.04 7.22 -1.91
N TYR A 85 3.49 7.04 -0.70
CA TYR A 85 4.30 6.78 0.49
C TYR A 85 5.08 5.46 0.38
N ILE A 86 4.43 4.34 0.02
CA ILE A 86 5.11 3.03 -0.14
C ILE A 86 6.21 3.08 -1.21
N GLU A 87 5.98 3.78 -2.32
CA GLU A 87 7.01 3.98 -3.34
C GLU A 87 8.23 4.71 -2.75
N SER A 88 8.00 5.75 -1.94
CA SER A 88 9.07 6.53 -1.31
C SER A 88 9.92 5.69 -0.34
N LEU A 89 9.34 4.71 0.35
CA LEU A 89 10.04 3.82 1.29
C LEU A 89 11.13 2.98 0.60
N GLY A 90 10.92 2.61 -0.67
CA GLY A 90 11.93 1.89 -1.45
C GLY A 90 13.14 2.73 -1.84
N LYS A 91 12.99 4.06 -1.87
CA LYS A 91 14.07 5.01 -2.21
C LYS A 91 14.98 5.29 -1.02
N GLN A 92 14.57 4.95 0.20
CA GLN A 92 15.31 5.17 1.46
C GLN A 92 16.31 4.03 1.79
N LYS A 93 16.39 2.98 0.97
CA LYS A 93 17.33 1.84 1.15
C LYS A 93 18.74 2.10 0.60
N LYS A 94 19.19 3.36 0.54
CA LYS A 94 20.54 3.70 0.07
C LYS A 94 21.41 4.19 1.21
#